data_AF-A0A7X7LH33-F1
#
_entry.id   AF-A0A7X7LH33-F1
#
_cell.length_a   1.000
_cell.length_b   1.000
_cell.length_c   1.000
_cell.angle_alpha   90.00
_cell.angle_beta   90.00
_cell.angle_gamma   90.00
#
_symmetry.space_group_name_H-M   'P 1'
#
loop_
_entity.id
_entity.type
_entity.pdbx_description
1 polymer ?
#
loop_
_entity_poly.entity_id
_entity_poly.type
_entity_poly.pdbx_seq_one_letter_code
_entity_poly.pdbx_strand_id
1 'polypeptide(L)'
;MKESTSREKVLKKVRAALLNRMPAPYDSIDTESNIYDDEGEFLDVKFAETFSAVSGQFVFCEDHADLLYQLDSLIKGRKFEQVYCGEAFVKEILDQAGISHGDNTEALL
;
A
#
# COMPACT_ATOMS: atom_id res chain seq x y z
N MET A 1 -8.31 35.90 60.73
CA MET A 1 -8.76 34.97 59.68
C MET A 1 -7.63 33.97 59.44
N LYS A 2 -7.81 32.67 59.73
CA LYS A 2 -6.81 31.65 59.42
C LYS A 2 -6.79 31.45 57.90
N GLU A 3 -5.67 31.78 57.26
CA GLU A 3 -5.49 31.47 55.85
C GLU A 3 -5.41 29.96 55.66
N SER A 4 -6.25 29.43 54.77
CA SER A 4 -6.22 28.02 54.38
C SER A 4 -4.84 27.68 53.79
N THR A 5 -4.25 26.58 54.26
CA THR A 5 -2.96 26.08 53.79
C THR A 5 -3.03 25.66 52.32
N SER A 6 -1.89 25.63 51.62
CA SER A 6 -1.82 25.18 50.22
C SER A 6 -2.41 23.78 50.02
N ARG A 7 -2.25 22.88 51.01
CA ARG A 7 -2.82 21.54 51.02
C ARG A 7 -4.36 21.57 51.06
N GLU A 8 -4.95 22.42 51.89
CA GLU A 8 -6.41 22.57 51.96
C GLU A 8 -6.98 23.16 50.67
N LYS A 9 -6.28 24.11 50.04
CA LYS A 9 -6.68 24.66 48.73
C LYS A 9 -6.68 23.57 47.65
N VAL A 10 -5.68 22.70 47.62
CA VAL A 10 -5.62 21.56 46.68
C VAL A 10 -6.73 20.55 46.95
N LEU A 11 -6.92 20.13 48.20
CA LEU A 11 -7.97 19.18 48.57
C LEU A 11 -9.37 19.72 48.27
N LYS A 12 -9.59 21.04 48.45
CA LYS A 12 -10.85 21.70 48.07
C LYS A 12 -11.08 21.67 46.56
N LYS A 13 -10.04 21.89 45.74
CA LYS A 13 -10.13 21.78 44.27
C LYS A 13 -10.40 20.35 43.81
N VAL A 14 -9.73 19.36 44.41
CA VAL A 14 -9.97 17.94 44.11
C VAL A 14 -11.41 17.55 44.47
N ARG A 15 -11.89 17.94 45.66
CA ARG A 15 -13.28 17.69 46.07
C ARG A 15 -14.29 18.36 45.14
N ALA A 16 -14.02 19.60 44.70
CA ALA A 16 -14.88 20.32 43.76
C ALA A 16 -14.90 19.66 42.37
N ALA A 17 -13.77 19.15 41.88
CA ALA A 17 -13.68 18.44 40.59
C ALA A 17 -14.39 17.07 40.62
N LEU A 18 -14.40 16.40 41.77
CA LEU A 18 -15.16 15.16 41.97
C LEU A 18 -16.68 15.41 42.09
N LEU A 19 -17.08 16.52 42.71
CA LEU A 19 -18.49 16.90 42.87
C LEU A 19 -19.11 17.41 41.57
N ASN A 20 -18.36 18.24 40.82
CA ASN A 20 -18.71 18.71 39.48
C ASN A 20 -17.93 17.90 38.45
N ARG A 21 -18.24 16.61 38.35
CA ARG A 21 -17.65 15.76 37.32
C ARG A 21 -18.04 16.36 35.96
N MET A 22 -17.08 16.98 35.28
CA MET A 22 -17.30 17.45 33.91
C MET A 22 -17.72 16.24 33.08
N PRO A 23 -18.73 16.39 32.20
CA PRO A 23 -19.04 15.33 31.25
C PRO A 23 -17.77 14.99 30.47
N ALA A 24 -17.57 13.71 30.16
CA ALA A 24 -16.43 13.30 29.37
C ALA A 24 -16.47 14.13 28.07
N PRO A 25 -15.37 14.78 27.67
CA PRO A 25 -15.38 15.62 26.47
C PRO A 25 -15.74 14.83 25.20
N TYR A 26 -15.61 13.50 25.25
CA TYR A 26 -16.01 12.56 24.21
C TYR A 26 -16.78 11.41 24.88
N ASP A 27 -18.10 11.36 24.66
CA ASP A 27 -19.00 10.38 25.29
C ASP A 27 -18.92 8.98 24.65
N SER A 28 -18.23 8.84 23.51
CA SER A 28 -18.21 7.61 22.72
C SER A 28 -16.92 7.50 21.93
N ILE A 29 -15.83 7.12 22.61
CA ILE A 29 -14.65 6.60 21.90
C ILE A 29 -15.01 5.18 21.50
N ASP A 30 -15.25 4.99 20.22
CA ASP A 30 -15.46 3.67 19.65
C ASP A 30 -14.12 2.90 19.67
N THR A 31 -13.97 2.04 20.66
CA THR A 31 -12.82 1.13 20.79
C THR A 31 -13.07 -0.24 20.16
N GLU A 32 -14.28 -0.48 19.66
CA GLU A 32 -14.70 -1.77 19.10
C GLU A 32 -14.63 -1.79 17.57
N SER A 33 -14.82 -0.65 16.92
CA SER A 33 -14.61 -0.53 15.47
C SER A 33 -13.16 -0.82 15.09
N ASN A 34 -13.00 -1.62 14.04
CA ASN A 34 -11.68 -1.88 13.46
C ASN A 34 -11.11 -0.57 12.91
N ILE A 35 -9.94 -0.18 13.40
CA ILE A 35 -9.24 1.04 12.96
C ILE A 35 -8.64 0.84 11.57
N TYR A 36 -8.39 -0.41 11.21
CA TYR A 36 -7.90 -0.81 9.90
C TYR A 36 -9.09 -1.20 9.03
N ASP A 37 -9.08 -0.73 7.78
CA ASP A 37 -9.97 -1.28 6.76
C ASP A 37 -9.73 -2.80 6.68
N ASP A 38 -10.81 -3.57 6.70
CA ASP A 38 -10.74 -4.99 6.41
C ASP A 38 -10.35 -5.10 4.93
N GLU A 39 -9.09 -5.44 4.66
CA GLU A 39 -8.59 -5.68 3.31
C GLU A 39 -9.23 -6.99 2.81
N GLY A 40 -10.53 -6.95 2.53
CA GLY A 40 -11.31 -8.08 2.01
C GLY A 40 -10.93 -8.44 0.57
N GLU A 41 -10.04 -7.66 -0.04
CA GLU A 41 -9.49 -7.88 -1.37
C GLU A 41 -8.04 -8.32 -1.29
N PHE A 42 -7.68 -9.31 -2.12
CA PHE A 42 -6.29 -9.75 -2.27
C PHE A 42 -5.42 -8.59 -2.74
N LEU A 43 -4.21 -8.48 -2.19
CA LEU A 43 -3.26 -7.41 -2.51
C LEU A 43 -2.99 -7.27 -4.02
N ASP A 44 -2.99 -8.39 -4.74
CA ASP A 44 -2.77 -8.43 -6.19
C ASP A 44 -3.91 -7.72 -6.95
N VAL A 45 -5.15 -7.85 -6.47
CA VAL A 45 -6.32 -7.18 -7.06
C VAL A 45 -6.24 -5.68 -6.76
N LYS A 46 -5.95 -5.31 -5.51
CA LYS A 46 -5.78 -3.91 -5.10
C LYS A 46 -4.67 -3.22 -5.89
N PHE A 47 -3.56 -3.91 -6.15
CA PHE A 47 -2.49 -3.43 -7.02
C PHE A 47 -3.00 -3.21 -8.45
N ALA A 48 -3.66 -4.20 -9.05
CA ALA A 48 -4.22 -4.11 -10.40
C ALA A 48 -5.17 -2.92 -10.56
N GLU A 49 -6.08 -2.71 -9.60
CA GLU A 49 -7.04 -1.61 -9.62
C GLU A 49 -6.37 -0.25 -9.47
N THR A 50 -5.51 -0.10 -8.47
CA THR A 50 -4.81 1.16 -8.21
C THR A 50 -3.86 1.54 -9.35
N PHE A 51 -3.15 0.55 -9.92
CA PHE A 51 -2.28 0.77 -11.07
C PHE A 51 -3.07 1.11 -12.34
N SER A 52 -4.21 0.45 -12.57
CA SER A 52 -5.11 0.80 -13.67
C SER A 52 -5.68 2.21 -13.52
N ALA A 53 -6.01 2.63 -12.29
CA ALA A 53 -6.55 3.96 -12.02
C ALA A 53 -5.59 5.09 -12.43
N VAL A 54 -4.27 4.84 -12.36
CA VAL A 54 -3.24 5.78 -12.83
C VAL A 54 -2.83 5.56 -14.29
N SER A 55 -3.67 4.86 -15.08
CA SER A 55 -3.41 4.49 -16.48
C SER A 55 -2.19 3.59 -16.68
N GLY A 56 -1.79 2.85 -15.63
CA GLY A 56 -0.80 1.79 -15.73
C GLY A 56 -1.32 0.64 -16.59
N GLN A 57 -0.43 0.03 -17.35
CA GLN A 57 -0.73 -1.16 -18.14
C GLN A 57 0.06 -2.33 -17.57
N PHE A 58 -0.65 -3.39 -17.21
CA PHE A 58 -0.06 -4.62 -16.71
C PHE A 58 -0.76 -5.80 -17.38
N VAL A 59 -0.13 -6.96 -17.27
CA VAL A 59 -0.63 -8.24 -17.75
C VAL A 59 -0.47 -9.23 -16.61
N PHE A 60 -1.55 -9.88 -16.21
CA PHE A 60 -1.54 -10.86 -15.13
C PHE A 60 -1.30 -12.26 -15.69
N CYS A 61 -0.31 -12.95 -15.14
CA CYS A 61 0.06 -14.31 -15.52
C CYS A 61 -0.24 -15.26 -14.36
N GLU A 62 -1.01 -16.31 -14.58
CA GLU A 62 -1.35 -17.29 -13.53
C GLU A 62 -0.15 -18.17 -13.16
N ASP A 63 0.63 -18.56 -14.17
CA ASP A 63 1.81 -19.40 -13.99
C ASP A 63 2.94 -18.99 -14.95
N HIS A 64 4.07 -19.69 -14.84
CA HIS A 64 5.25 -19.42 -15.65
C HIS A 64 5.04 -19.71 -17.15
N ALA A 65 4.23 -20.69 -17.52
CA ALA A 65 3.95 -20.98 -18.93
C ALA A 65 3.03 -19.90 -19.53
N ASP A 66 2.05 -19.44 -18.76
CA ASP A 66 1.16 -18.34 -19.11
C ASP A 66 1.94 -17.02 -19.29
N LEU A 67 2.95 -16.77 -18.45
CA LEU A 67 3.87 -15.64 -18.62
C LEU A 67 4.55 -15.65 -20.00
N LEU A 68 5.13 -16.78 -20.41
CA LEU A 68 5.81 -16.90 -21.71
C LEU A 68 4.83 -16.66 -22.88
N TYR A 69 3.61 -17.21 -22.79
CA TYR A 69 2.59 -17.06 -23.82
C TYR A 69 2.08 -15.61 -23.94
N GLN A 70 1.81 -14.97 -22.81
CA GLN A 70 1.32 -13.59 -22.77
C GLN A 70 2.39 -12.60 -23.22
N LEU A 71 3.66 -12.85 -22.89
CA LEU A 71 4.79 -12.04 -23.34
C LEU A 71 4.97 -12.11 -24.87
N ASP A 72 4.95 -13.31 -25.45
CA ASP A 72 4.99 -13.49 -26.91
C ASP A 72 3.81 -12.80 -27.61
N SER A 73 2.60 -12.96 -27.05
CA SER A 73 1.39 -12.32 -27.54
C SER A 73 1.48 -10.79 -27.47
N LEU A 74 2.05 -10.24 -26.41
CA LEU A 74 2.24 -8.81 -26.20
C LEU A 74 3.19 -8.22 -27.26
N ILE A 75 4.33 -8.88 -27.49
CA ILE A 75 5.35 -8.46 -28.46
C ILE A 75 4.79 -8.48 -29.88
N LYS A 76 4.09 -9.56 -30.25
CA LYS A 76 3.45 -9.68 -31.57
C LYS A 76 2.32 -8.68 -31.75
N GLY A 77 1.49 -8.49 -30.72
CA GLY A 77 0.37 -7.54 -30.74
C GLY A 77 0.83 -6.09 -30.88
N ARG A 78 1.93 -5.72 -30.22
CA ARG A 78 2.51 -4.38 -30.31
C ARG A 78 3.52 -4.21 -31.45
N LYS A 79 3.88 -5.29 -32.14
CA LYS A 79 4.90 -5.33 -33.21
C LYS A 79 6.23 -4.73 -32.75
N PHE A 80 6.70 -5.11 -31.58
CA PHE A 80 8.00 -4.67 -31.12
C PHE A 80 9.10 -5.28 -31.98
N GLU A 81 9.83 -4.43 -32.70
CA GLU A 81 10.93 -4.84 -33.57
C GLU A 81 12.20 -5.13 -32.77
N GLN A 82 12.36 -4.48 -31.61
CA GLN A 82 13.53 -4.61 -30.75
C GLN A 82 13.09 -4.61 -29.29
N VAL A 83 13.46 -5.68 -28.58
CA VAL A 83 13.22 -5.82 -27.14
C VAL A 83 14.55 -5.60 -26.43
N TYR A 84 14.58 -4.72 -25.45
CA TYR A 84 15.78 -4.44 -24.64
C TYR A 84 15.48 -4.73 -23.19
N CYS A 85 16.45 -5.32 -22.49
CA CYS A 85 16.31 -5.68 -21.09
C CYS A 85 17.65 -5.55 -20.37
N GLY A 86 17.67 -4.93 -19.18
CA GLY A 86 18.89 -4.83 -18.36
C GLY A 86 19.01 -5.97 -17.34
N GLU A 87 17.89 -6.48 -16.89
CA GLU A 87 17.74 -7.37 -15.75
C GLU A 87 17.98 -8.82 -16.14
N ALA A 88 18.97 -9.47 -15.50
CA ALA A 88 19.38 -10.84 -15.81
C ALA A 88 18.22 -11.85 -15.75
N PHE A 89 17.34 -11.75 -14.75
CA PHE A 89 16.23 -12.69 -14.61
C PHE A 89 15.20 -12.58 -15.75
N VAL A 90 14.96 -11.38 -16.27
CA VAL A 90 14.02 -11.16 -17.38
C VAL A 90 14.63 -11.65 -18.68
N LYS A 91 15.95 -11.52 -18.86
CA LYS A 91 16.68 -12.10 -19.99
C LYS A 91 16.51 -13.62 -20.05
N GLU A 92 16.63 -14.30 -18.91
CA GLU A 92 16.39 -15.75 -18.85
C GLU A 92 14.97 -16.12 -19.28
N ILE A 93 13.96 -15.33 -18.87
CA ILE A 93 12.57 -15.54 -19.28
C ILE A 93 12.39 -15.29 -20.80
N LEU A 94 13.02 -14.24 -21.33
CA LEU A 94 12.99 -13.92 -22.76
C LEU A 94 13.66 -15.00 -23.59
N ASP A 95 14.79 -15.54 -23.13
CA ASP A 95 15.49 -16.65 -23.78
C ASP A 95 14.63 -17.92 -23.78
N GLN A 96 13.95 -18.21 -22.66
CA GLN A 96 13.01 -19.33 -22.57
C GLN A 96 11.81 -19.16 -23.49
N ALA A 97 11.35 -17.92 -23.70
CA ALA A 97 10.31 -17.58 -24.66
C ALA A 97 10.81 -17.58 -26.12
N GLY A 98 12.11 -17.71 -26.37
CA GLY A 98 12.72 -17.63 -27.70
C GLY A 98 12.73 -16.23 -28.30
N ILE A 99 12.69 -15.19 -27.46
CA ILE A 99 12.64 -13.78 -27.86
C ILE A 99 14.07 -13.22 -27.87
N SER A 100 14.49 -12.70 -29.03
CA SER A 100 15.77 -12.00 -29.14
C SER A 100 15.72 -10.67 -28.40
N HIS A 101 16.64 -10.47 -27.46
CA HIS A 101 16.73 -9.26 -26.65
C HIS A 101 18.12 -8.62 -26.73
N GLY A 102 18.16 -7.29 -26.66
CA GLY A 102 19.40 -6.51 -26.64
C GLY A 102 19.85 -6.16 -25.23
N ASP A 103 21.16 -6.31 -24.98
CA ASP A 103 21.86 -5.84 -23.79
C ASP A 103 22.40 -4.45 -24.09
N ASN A 104 21.58 -3.41 -23.94
CA ASN A 104 22.05 -2.06 -24.18
C ASN A 104 21.55 -1.09 -23.12
N THR A 105 22.13 -1.23 -21.93
CA THR A 105 22.00 -0.29 -20.82
C THR A 105 22.61 1.09 -21.13
N GLU A 106 23.33 1.26 -22.24
CA GLU A 106 23.99 2.51 -22.62
C GLU A 106 23.24 3.32 -23.69
N ALA A 107 22.24 2.77 -24.39
CA ALA A 107 21.56 3.45 -25.50
C ALA A 107 20.28 4.23 -25.12
N LEU A 108 19.93 4.30 -23.83
CA LEU A 108 18.75 5.03 -23.32
C LEU A 108 19.10 6.34 -22.59
N LEU A 109 20.36 6.78 -22.63
CA LEU A 109 20.86 8.09 -22.20
C LEU A 109 21.19 8.97 -23.41
#